data_AF-A0A450TF75-F1
#
_entry.id   AF-A0A450TF75-F1
#
_cell.length_a   1.000
_cell.length_b   1.000
_cell.length_c   1.000
_cell.angle_alpha   90.00
_cell.angle_beta   90.00
_cell.angle_gamma   90.00
#
_symmetry.space_group_name_H-M   'P 1'
#
loop_
_entity.id
_entity.type
_entity.pdbx_description
1 polymer ?
#
loop_
_entity_poly.entity_id
_entity_poly.type
_entity_poly.pdbx_seq_one_letter_code
_entity_poly.pdbx_strand_id
1 'polypeptide(L)'
;MSAVNLFPRNELLPWLVSAQSAPYLSRPPYARTEIFNNLVTYLVQLRRDGTLNDADFNELIKTISATFMEAEISDRVDGVLDRALKKALPDVPGWKFP
;
A
#
# COMPACT_ATOMS: atom_id res chain seq x y z
N MET A 1 24.85 19.08 -18.96
CA MET A 1 23.38 19.04 -18.82
C MET A 1 23.09 18.39 -17.47
N SER A 2 22.62 19.18 -16.50
CA SER A 2 22.44 18.74 -15.11
C SER A 2 21.10 18.03 -14.94
N ALA A 3 21.12 16.91 -14.21
CA ALA A 3 19.93 16.20 -13.76
C ALA A 3 19.09 17.15 -12.88
N VAL A 4 17.88 17.46 -13.33
CA VAL A 4 16.90 18.19 -12.53
C VAL A 4 16.34 17.21 -11.52
N ASN A 5 16.56 17.49 -10.24
CA ASN A 5 15.97 16.78 -9.10
C ASN A 5 14.44 16.72 -9.28
N LEU A 6 13.94 15.58 -9.73
CA LEU A 6 12.50 15.38 -9.97
C LEU A 6 11.71 15.12 -8.69
N PHE A 7 12.39 14.89 -7.55
CA PHE A 7 11.74 14.81 -6.24
C PHE A 7 12.69 15.36 -5.16
N PRO A 8 12.33 16.46 -4.46
CA PRO A 8 12.95 16.77 -3.19
C PRO A 8 12.71 15.59 -2.26
N ARG A 9 13.77 15.10 -1.63
CA ARG A 9 13.87 13.85 -0.86
C ARG A 9 12.82 13.67 0.26
N ASN A 10 11.97 14.66 0.53
CA ASN A 10 11.03 14.71 1.65
C ASN A 10 9.60 15.17 1.28
N GLU A 11 9.22 15.31 0.00
CA GLU A 11 7.84 15.66 -0.36
C GLU A 11 7.05 14.44 -0.83
N LEU A 12 6.38 13.78 0.11
CA LEU A 12 5.30 12.85 -0.20
C LEU A 12 4.19 13.63 -0.94
N LEU A 13 3.66 13.05 -2.02
CA LEU A 13 2.53 13.68 -2.74
C LEU A 13 1.39 13.99 -1.74
N PRO A 14 0.64 15.09 -1.88
CA PRO A 14 -0.37 15.50 -0.88
C PRO A 14 -1.41 14.41 -0.55
N TRP A 15 -1.73 13.55 -1.53
CA TRP A 15 -2.64 12.42 -1.35
C TRP A 15 -1.97 11.21 -0.65
N LEU A 16 -0.65 11.08 -0.73
CA LEU A 16 0.18 10.08 -0.05
C LEU A 16 0.33 10.40 1.44
N VAL A 17 0.40 11.68 1.80
CA VAL A 17 0.36 12.15 3.20
C VAL A 17 -0.98 11.81 3.84
N SER A 18 -2.09 12.08 3.12
CA SER A 18 -3.44 11.68 3.56
C SER A 18 -3.61 10.17 3.75
N ALA A 19 -2.85 9.34 3.01
CA ALA A 19 -2.89 7.89 3.15
C ALA A 19 -2.07 7.40 4.37
N GLN A 20 -1.02 8.12 4.77
CA GLN A 20 -0.15 7.77 5.90
C GLN A 20 -0.67 8.27 7.26
N SER A 21 -1.49 9.32 7.27
CA SER A 21 -2.04 9.90 8.51
C SER A 21 -3.33 9.22 9.02
N ALA A 22 -3.77 8.12 8.43
CA ALA A 22 -4.92 7.37 8.92
C ALA A 22 -4.45 6.30 9.93
N PRO A 23 -4.69 6.49 11.25
CA PRO A 23 -4.35 5.48 12.24
C PRO A 23 -5.26 4.27 12.01
N TYR A 24 -4.71 3.15 11.55
CA TYR A 24 -5.35 1.83 11.54
C TYR A 24 -6.83 1.81 11.19
N LEU A 25 -7.24 2.60 10.20
CA LEU A 25 -8.55 2.42 9.60
C LEU A 25 -8.37 1.33 8.58
N SER A 26 -8.99 0.20 8.86
CA SER A 26 -9.38 -0.87 7.97
C SER A 26 -9.99 -0.28 6.69
N ARG A 27 -9.10 0.20 5.81
CA ARG A 27 -9.45 0.80 4.55
C ARG A 27 -10.01 -0.34 3.71
N PRO A 28 -11.26 -0.23 3.20
CA PRO A 28 -11.87 -1.32 2.48
C PRO A 28 -10.92 -1.77 1.36
N PRO A 29 -10.76 -3.09 1.14
CA PRO A 29 -9.79 -3.62 0.17
C PRO A 29 -9.95 -2.99 -1.23
N TYR A 30 -11.18 -2.58 -1.58
CA TYR A 30 -11.50 -1.83 -2.78
C TYR A 30 -10.71 -0.52 -2.94
N ALA A 31 -10.55 0.26 -1.88
CA ALA A 31 -9.83 1.53 -1.94
C ALA A 31 -8.32 1.34 -2.06
N ARG A 32 -7.76 0.21 -1.59
CA ARG A 32 -6.33 -0.12 -1.81
C ARG A 32 -6.05 -0.51 -3.25
N THR A 33 -6.89 -1.37 -3.83
CA THR A 33 -6.81 -1.76 -5.24
C THR A 33 -6.95 -0.56 -6.17
N GLU A 34 -7.87 0.35 -5.87
CA GLU A 34 -8.06 1.57 -6.66
C GLU A 34 -6.83 2.49 -6.64
N ILE A 35 -6.22 2.71 -5.47
CA ILE A 35 -5.00 3.51 -5.35
C ILE A 35 -3.84 2.89 -6.11
N PHE A 36 -3.67 1.57 -6.00
CA PHE A 36 -2.65 0.85 -6.75
C PHE A 36 -2.84 1.02 -8.26
N ASN A 37 -4.05 0.83 -8.76
CA ASN A 37 -4.36 0.98 -10.19
C ASN A 37 -4.12 2.41 -10.70
N ASN A 38 -4.51 3.42 -9.90
CA ASN A 38 -4.26 4.81 -10.23
C ASN A 38 -2.76 5.12 -10.28
N LEU A 39 -1.98 4.57 -9.34
CA LEU A 39 -0.53 4.74 -9.30
C LEU A 39 0.16 4.08 -10.50
N VAL A 40 -0.23 2.85 -10.86
CA VAL A 40 0.28 2.17 -12.07
C VAL A 40 -0.04 2.98 -13.31
N THR A 41 -1.26 3.48 -13.44
CA THR A 41 -1.69 4.31 -14.58
C THR A 41 -0.84 5.57 -14.70
N TYR A 42 -0.57 6.23 -13.58
CA TYR A 42 0.28 7.42 -13.55
C TYR A 42 1.73 7.12 -13.96
N LEU A 43 2.32 6.03 -13.46
CA LEU A 43 3.67 5.62 -13.85
C LEU A 43 3.77 5.29 -15.35
N VAL A 44 2.74 4.66 -15.92
CA VAL A 44 2.66 4.38 -17.35
C VAL A 44 2.62 5.67 -18.17
N GLN A 45 1.86 6.67 -17.73
CA GLN A 45 1.83 7.99 -18.37
C GLN A 45 3.21 8.66 -18.33
N LEU A 46 3.85 8.71 -17.16
CA LEU A 46 5.19 9.29 -17.02
C LEU A 46 6.24 8.61 -17.91
N ARG A 47 6.17 7.29 -18.07
CA ARG A 47 7.04 6.56 -19.00
C ARG A 47 6.74 6.95 -20.45
N ARG A 48 5.46 6.99 -20.84
CA ARG A 48 5.04 7.34 -22.20
C ARG A 48 5.48 8.75 -22.60
N ASP A 49 5.43 9.67 -21.65
CA ASP A 49 5.83 11.07 -21.85
C ASP A 49 7.36 11.27 -21.82
N GLY A 50 8.13 10.18 -21.63
CA GLY A 50 9.59 10.21 -21.55
C GLY A 50 10.12 10.84 -20.25
N THR A 51 9.26 11.08 -19.27
CA THR A 51 9.64 11.63 -17.96
C THR A 51 10.34 10.56 -17.12
N LEU A 52 9.87 9.31 -17.20
CA LEU A 52 10.56 8.15 -16.63
C LEU A 52 11.24 7.37 -17.75
N ASN A 53 12.51 7.01 -17.54
CA ASN A 53 13.16 6.03 -18.37
C ASN A 53 12.70 4.60 -18.00
N ASP A 54 13.04 3.64 -18.85
CA ASP A 54 12.61 2.25 -18.67
C ASP A 54 13.16 1.60 -17.39
N ALA A 55 14.36 1.98 -16.95
CA ALA A 55 14.96 1.43 -15.74
C ALA A 55 14.21 1.90 -14.49
N ASP A 56 14.01 3.21 -14.37
CA ASP A 56 13.31 3.83 -13.25
C ASP A 56 11.85 3.38 -13.18
N PHE A 57 11.18 3.31 -14.33
CA PHE A 57 9.82 2.78 -14.40
C PHE A 57 9.75 1.34 -13.89
N ASN A 58 10.66 0.47 -14.33
CA ASN A 58 10.65 -0.94 -13.94
C ASN A 58 10.96 -1.13 -12.45
N GLU A 59 11.87 -0.32 -11.89
CA GLU A 59 12.15 -0.32 -10.45
C GLU A 59 10.92 0.13 -9.65
N LEU A 60 10.28 1.23 -10.05
CA LEU A 60 9.08 1.73 -9.38
C LEU A 60 7.94 0.72 -9.42
N ILE A 61 7.68 0.09 -10.57
CA ILE A 61 6.64 -0.94 -10.70
C ILE A 61 6.91 -2.12 -9.75
N LYS A 62 8.17 -2.58 -9.65
CA LYS A 62 8.53 -3.66 -8.71
C LYS A 62 8.28 -3.25 -7.27
N THR A 63 8.73 -2.07 -6.86
CA THR A 63 8.59 -1.59 -5.48
C THR A 63 7.12 -1.43 -5.08
N ILE A 64 6.28 -0.83 -5.93
CA ILE A 64 4.86 -0.64 -5.60
C ILE A 64 4.10 -1.98 -5.58
N SER A 65 4.49 -2.93 -6.44
CA SER A 65 3.87 -4.26 -6.48
C SER A 65 4.21 -5.07 -5.23
N ALA A 66 5.47 -5.03 -4.79
CA ALA A 66 5.91 -5.68 -3.56
C ALA A 66 5.16 -5.10 -2.34
N THR A 67 5.11 -3.76 -2.23
CA THR A 67 4.41 -3.07 -1.13
C THR A 67 2.92 -3.40 -1.10
N PHE A 68 2.27 -3.44 -2.28
CA PHE A 68 0.85 -3.80 -2.38
C PHE A 68 0.60 -5.25 -1.96
N MET A 69 1.43 -6.18 -2.44
CA MET A 69 1.34 -7.60 -2.06
C MET A 69 1.55 -7.82 -0.57
N GLU A 70 2.54 -7.17 0.04
CA GLU A 70 2.80 -7.28 1.48
C GLU A 70 1.60 -6.84 2.31
N ALA A 71 0.99 -5.69 1.97
CA ALA A 71 -0.20 -5.21 2.64
C ALA A 71 -1.40 -6.16 2.47
N GLU A 72 -1.62 -6.67 1.26
CA GLU A 72 -2.73 -7.59 0.95
C GLU A 72 -2.56 -8.96 1.64
N ILE A 73 -1.33 -9.48 1.72
CA ILE A 73 -1.01 -10.73 2.42
C ILE A 73 -1.20 -10.53 3.93
N SER A 74 -0.70 -9.43 4.51
CA SER A 74 -0.86 -9.13 5.94
C SER A 74 -2.32 -9.11 6.34
N ASP A 75 -3.16 -8.36 5.61
CA ASP A 75 -4.60 -8.29 5.84
C ASP A 75 -5.30 -9.66 5.79
N ARG A 76 -4.90 -10.50 4.83
CA ARG A 76 -5.46 -11.85 4.68
C ARG A 76 -5.05 -12.75 5.84
N VAL A 77 -3.79 -12.69 6.26
CA VAL A 77 -3.27 -13.45 7.40
C VAL A 77 -3.99 -13.03 8.68
N ASP A 78 -4.12 -11.73 8.93
CA ASP A 78 -4.84 -11.19 10.09
C ASP A 78 -6.30 -11.67 10.10
N GLY A 79 -6.97 -11.64 8.95
CA GLY A 79 -8.35 -12.15 8.83
C GLY A 79 -8.48 -13.66 9.03
N VAL A 80 -7.49 -14.45 8.63
CA VAL A 80 -7.47 -15.91 8.90
C VAL A 80 -7.21 -16.17 10.38
N LEU A 81 -6.26 -15.45 10.98
CA LEU A 81 -5.89 -15.59 12.39
C LEU A 81 -7.05 -15.20 13.32
N ASP A 82 -7.72 -14.07 13.05
CA ASP A 82 -8.91 -13.63 13.79
C ASP A 82 -10.05 -14.66 13.73
N ARG A 83 -10.30 -15.24 12.53
CA ARG A 83 -11.30 -16.31 12.38
C ARG A 83 -10.90 -17.59 13.12
N ALA A 84 -9.62 -17.94 13.12
CA ALA A 84 -9.12 -19.10 13.85
C ALA A 84 -9.24 -18.91 15.37
N LEU A 85 -8.85 -17.73 15.87
CA LEU A 85 -8.99 -17.35 17.28
C LEU A 85 -10.45 -17.37 17.74
N LYS A 86 -11.36 -16.77 16.98
CA LYS A 86 -12.81 -16.79 17.27
C LYS A 86 -13.41 -18.18 17.30
N LYS A 87 -12.91 -19.11 16.47
CA LYS A 87 -13.34 -20.52 16.49
C LYS A 87 -12.73 -21.31 17.65
N ALA A 88 -11.51 -20.97 18.07
CA ALA A 88 -10.79 -21.67 19.13
C ALA A 88 -11.22 -21.22 20.54
N LEU A 89 -11.77 -20.00 20.68
CA LEU A 89 -12.28 -19.45 21.95
C LEU A 89 -13.81 -19.30 21.90
N PRO A 90 -14.60 -20.39 22.02
CA PRO A 90 -16.00 -20.26 22.38
C PRO A 90 -16.09 -19.80 23.84
N ASP A 91 -16.71 -18.65 24.07
CA ASP A 91 -17.05 -18.03 25.36
C ASP A 91 -16.48 -18.73 26.60
N VAL A 92 -15.22 -18.43 26.93
CA VAL A 92 -14.68 -18.75 28.26
C VAL A 92 -15.17 -17.64 29.20
N PRO A 93 -16.12 -17.90 30.13
CA PRO A 93 -16.65 -16.86 30.99
C PRO A 93 -15.51 -16.34 31.88
N GLY A 94 -15.21 -15.04 31.77
CA GLY A 94 -14.23 -14.37 32.62
C GLY A 94 -12.86 -14.07 32.00
N TRP A 95 -12.61 -14.42 30.74
CA TRP A 95 -11.37 -14.00 30.07
C TRP A 95 -11.54 -12.61 29.45
N LYS A 96 -10.85 -11.60 29.99
CA LYS A 96 -10.63 -10.30 29.32
C LYS A 96 -9.18 -10.24 28.84
N PHE A 97 -9.00 -9.92 27.56
CA PHE A 97 -7.68 -9.55 27.05
C PHE A 97 -7.22 -8.24 27.73
N PRO A 98 -5.95 -8.13 28.15
CA PRO A 98 -5.36 -6.86 28.55
C PRO A 98 -5.28 -5.87 27.39
#